data_AF-A0AA88XK08-F1
#
_entry.id   AF-A0AA88XK08-F1
#
_cell.length_a   1.000
_cell.length_b   1.000
_cell.length_c   1.000
_cell.angle_alpha   90.00
_cell.angle_beta   90.00
_cell.angle_gamma   90.00
#
_symmetry.space_group_name_H-M   'P 1'
#
loop_
_entity.id
_entity.type
_entity.pdbx_description
1 polymer ?
#
loop_
_entity_poly.entity_id
_entity_poly.type
_entity_poly.pdbx_seq_one_letter_code
_entity_poly.pdbx_strand_id
1 'polypeptide(L)'
;MTRRMSSTIFNQLARNVKVGVFTKSEGLTVFPEYASLRDRPGCYNGNCDGSCAQTCTFDHRKYSSIAGTGGQLTAIVQDNILCNGQDPYHGQSNQLVHEFAHTVMRHGVSSATRNQIKAAYNHAVSARLWTPGVYAMQNEEEYWAEGTQVFFNVEHLSYTTGGMNTLKCDIKFSSPRVQFAAYNHAVSARLWTPGVYAMQNEEEYWAEGTQVFFNVEHLSYTTGGMNTCNSGSYCSSEQASRHWLGTHDLTLYNILQLVWENNQGFQPSGIKVCQR
;
A
#
# COMPACT_ATOMS: atom_id res chain seq x y z
N MET A 1 2.22 -5.58 7.58
CA MET A 1 3.41 -4.71 7.57
C MET A 1 4.72 -5.42 7.97
N THR A 2 4.75 -6.30 8.98
CA THR A 2 6.02 -6.82 9.54
C THR A 2 6.61 -8.06 8.86
N ARG A 3 5.83 -8.81 8.07
CA ARG A 3 6.24 -10.10 7.46
C ARG A 3 7.55 -10.05 6.66
N ARG A 4 7.85 -8.91 6.05
CA ARG A 4 9.07 -8.69 5.22
C ARG A 4 9.98 -7.60 5.78
N MET A 5 9.70 -7.15 7.00
CA MET A 5 10.51 -6.15 7.67
C MET A 5 11.88 -6.73 8.01
N SER A 6 12.93 -5.91 7.93
CA SER A 6 14.28 -6.31 8.38
C SER A 6 14.22 -6.86 9.81
N SER A 7 14.90 -7.97 10.06
CA SER A 7 14.95 -8.59 11.38
C SER A 7 15.48 -7.63 12.44
N THR A 8 16.40 -6.73 12.10
CA THR A 8 16.89 -5.69 13.01
C THR A 8 15.77 -4.74 13.44
N ILE A 9 15.03 -4.18 12.49
CA ILE A 9 13.92 -3.25 12.75
C ILE A 9 12.81 -3.99 13.51
N PHE A 10 12.44 -5.19 13.05
CA PHE A 10 11.40 -6.00 13.69
C PHE A 10 11.75 -6.34 15.14
N ASN A 11 12.97 -6.79 15.41
CA ASN A 11 13.41 -7.11 16.77
C ASN A 11 13.44 -5.88 17.67
N GLN A 12 13.83 -4.73 17.13
CA GLN A 12 13.82 -3.47 17.88
C GLN A 12 12.39 -3.05 18.25
N LEU A 13 11.44 -3.22 17.32
CA LEU A 13 10.02 -2.94 17.59
C LEU A 13 9.43 -3.95 18.58
N ALA A 14 9.59 -5.25 18.33
CA ALA A 14 9.02 -6.31 19.16
C ALA A 14 9.45 -6.25 20.63
N ARG A 15 10.60 -5.64 20.93
CA ARG A 15 11.10 -5.46 22.31
C ARG A 15 10.60 -4.19 22.99
N ASN A 16 10.30 -3.14 22.23
CA ASN A 16 10.19 -1.79 22.78
C ASN A 16 8.82 -1.12 22.55
N VAL A 17 8.01 -1.65 21.64
CA VAL A 17 6.71 -1.06 21.29
C VAL A 17 5.58 -2.08 21.40
N LYS A 18 4.35 -1.57 21.43
CA LYS A 18 3.12 -2.36 21.49
C LYS A 18 2.16 -1.94 20.38
N VAL A 19 1.29 -2.87 20.00
CA VAL A 19 0.10 -2.57 19.18
C VAL A 19 -1.13 -2.96 19.98
N GLY A 20 -2.04 -2.02 20.17
CA GLY A 20 -3.31 -2.19 20.85
C GLY A 20 -4.48 -1.99 19.90
N VAL A 21 -5.58 -2.68 20.18
CA VAL A 21 -6.85 -2.51 19.47
C VAL A 21 -7.91 -2.19 20.52
N PHE A 22 -8.76 -1.20 20.26
CA PHE A 22 -9.84 -0.81 21.16
C PHE A 22 -11.18 -0.71 20.41
N THR A 23 -12.28 -0.90 21.13
CA THR A 23 -13.62 -0.66 20.61
C THR A 23 -13.97 0.82 20.67
N LYS A 24 -14.88 1.29 19.81
CA LYS A 24 -15.38 2.67 19.85
C LYS A 24 -15.94 3.06 21.24
N SER A 25 -16.49 2.11 21.99
CA SER A 25 -16.98 2.32 23.36
C SER A 25 -15.88 2.50 24.41
N GLU A 26 -14.75 1.83 24.24
CA GLU A 26 -13.61 1.94 25.16
C GLU A 26 -12.82 3.23 24.90
N GLY A 27 -12.60 3.55 23.63
CA GLY A 27 -11.73 4.63 23.19
C GLY A 27 -10.25 4.39 23.52
N LEU A 28 -9.38 5.26 23.00
CA LEU A 28 -7.92 5.15 23.17
C LEU A 28 -7.48 5.09 24.64
N THR A 29 -8.15 5.87 25.49
CA THR A 29 -7.72 6.07 26.89
C THR A 29 -8.03 4.89 27.81
N VAL A 30 -8.49 3.76 27.26
CA VAL A 30 -8.55 2.46 27.94
C VAL A 30 -7.15 1.93 28.25
N PHE A 31 -6.16 2.26 27.43
CA PHE A 31 -4.78 1.87 27.66
C PHE A 31 -4.16 2.74 28.77
N PRO A 32 -3.47 2.14 29.77
CA PRO A 32 -2.83 2.88 30.85
C PRO A 32 -1.86 3.96 30.37
N GLU A 33 -1.14 3.69 29.28
CA GLU A 33 -0.21 4.63 28.63
C GLU A 33 -0.89 5.94 28.18
N TYR A 34 -2.20 5.90 27.92
CA TYR A 34 -3.01 7.03 27.47
C TYR A 34 -4.05 7.49 28.49
N ALA A 35 -4.03 6.97 29.71
CA ALA A 35 -5.03 7.28 30.73
C ALA A 35 -5.04 8.78 31.11
N SER A 36 -3.90 9.47 31.05
CA SER A 36 -3.78 10.90 31.35
C SER A 36 -4.51 11.80 30.35
N LEU A 37 -4.75 11.30 29.13
CA LEU A 37 -5.45 11.99 28.04
C LEU A 37 -6.97 11.89 28.15
N ARG A 38 -7.49 11.13 29.12
CA ARG A 38 -8.92 10.94 29.33
C ARG A 38 -9.58 12.25 29.75
N ASP A 39 -10.77 12.49 29.21
CA ASP A 39 -11.62 13.59 29.65
C ASP A 39 -11.93 13.49 31.15
N ARG A 40 -11.85 14.64 31.81
CA ARG A 40 -12.25 14.85 33.20
C ARG A 40 -13.60 15.57 33.23
N PRO A 41 -14.33 15.55 34.35
CA PRO A 41 -15.51 16.40 34.52
C PRO A 41 -15.20 17.86 34.15
N GLY A 42 -16.00 18.44 33.24
CA GLY A 42 -15.77 19.77 32.67
C GLY A 42 -15.06 19.77 31.31
N CYS A 43 -14.37 18.69 30.93
CA CYS A 43 -13.70 18.55 29.63
C CYS A 43 -14.54 17.77 28.60
N TYR A 44 -15.72 17.30 28.96
CA TYR A 44 -16.64 16.63 28.03
C TYR A 44 -17.18 17.60 26.95
N ASN A 45 -17.96 17.06 26.00
CA ASN A 45 -18.64 17.82 24.95
C ASN A 45 -17.68 18.65 24.08
N GLY A 46 -16.49 18.10 23.80
CA GLY A 46 -15.50 18.74 22.93
C GLY A 46 -14.74 19.91 23.56
N ASN A 47 -14.90 20.19 24.86
CA ASN A 47 -14.20 21.30 25.51
C ASN A 47 -12.68 21.05 25.59
N CYS A 48 -11.89 21.82 24.85
CA CYS A 48 -10.42 21.75 24.84
C CYS A 48 -9.74 22.94 25.52
N ASP A 49 -10.49 23.77 26.25
CA ASP A 49 -9.96 25.01 26.80
C ASP A 49 -9.23 24.82 28.14
N GLY A 50 -8.27 25.70 28.42
CA GLY A 50 -7.55 25.75 29.70
C GLY A 50 -6.96 24.39 30.09
N SER A 51 -7.38 23.86 31.24
CA SER A 51 -6.92 22.57 31.75
C SER A 51 -7.36 21.34 30.93
N CYS A 52 -8.30 21.53 30.00
CA CYS A 52 -8.79 20.46 29.12
C CYS A 52 -7.98 20.31 27.84
N ALA A 53 -7.06 21.22 27.54
CA ALA A 53 -6.21 21.15 26.34
C ALA A 53 -5.44 19.83 26.24
N GLN A 54 -5.00 19.27 27.36
CA GLN A 54 -4.28 17.98 27.41
C GLN A 54 -5.11 16.77 26.95
N THR A 55 -6.44 16.87 26.94
CA THR A 55 -7.34 15.78 26.52
C THR A 55 -7.72 15.89 25.04
N CYS A 56 -7.11 16.83 24.34
CA CYS A 56 -7.31 17.07 22.92
C CYS A 56 -6.02 16.95 22.12
N THR A 57 -6.17 16.54 20.87
CA THR A 57 -5.14 16.62 19.85
C THR A 57 -4.90 18.07 19.42
N PHE A 58 -3.80 18.31 18.71
CA PHE A 58 -3.42 19.65 18.23
C PHE A 58 -4.47 20.30 17.31
N ASP A 59 -5.32 19.49 16.68
CA ASP A 59 -6.42 19.90 15.81
C ASP A 59 -7.79 19.89 16.52
N HIS A 60 -7.80 20.00 17.85
CA HIS A 60 -8.99 20.15 18.69
C HIS A 60 -9.95 18.94 18.69
N ARG A 61 -9.48 17.73 18.36
CA ARG A 61 -10.26 16.49 18.53
C ARG A 61 -9.99 15.86 19.89
N LYS A 62 -10.99 15.19 20.46
CA LYS A 62 -10.83 14.50 21.74
C LYS A 62 -10.08 13.19 21.56
N TYR A 63 -9.08 12.92 22.39
CA TYR A 63 -8.39 11.61 22.40
C TYR A 63 -9.34 10.44 22.65
N SER A 64 -10.46 10.66 23.34
CA SER A 64 -11.52 9.66 23.52
C SER A 64 -12.28 9.32 22.22
N SER A 65 -12.15 10.15 21.18
CA SER A 65 -12.91 10.07 19.93
C SER A 65 -12.06 9.79 18.68
N ILE A 66 -10.73 9.83 18.79
CA ILE A 66 -9.85 9.57 17.64
C ILE A 66 -9.83 8.08 17.28
N ALA A 67 -9.66 7.79 15.99
CA ALA A 67 -9.62 6.44 15.47
C ALA A 67 -8.30 5.71 15.76
N GLY A 68 -7.25 6.44 16.13
CA GLY A 68 -5.99 5.83 16.51
C GLY A 68 -4.90 6.84 16.86
N THR A 69 -3.76 6.33 17.30
CA THR A 69 -2.53 7.10 17.54
C THR A 69 -1.30 6.20 17.43
N GLY A 70 -0.19 6.79 16.98
CA GLY A 70 1.14 6.18 16.89
C GLY A 70 2.08 6.62 18.02
N GLY A 71 3.10 5.82 18.29
CA GLY A 71 4.05 6.06 19.38
C GLY A 71 4.58 4.76 19.97
N GLN A 72 4.96 4.77 21.26
CA GLN A 72 5.42 3.53 21.90
C GLN A 72 4.32 2.46 21.96
N LEU A 73 3.06 2.88 22.06
CA LEU A 73 1.89 2.04 21.84
C LEU A 73 1.17 2.57 20.60
N THR A 74 1.19 1.85 19.48
CA THR A 74 0.22 2.13 18.42
C THR A 74 -1.13 1.59 18.85
N ALA A 75 -2.18 2.40 18.85
CA ALA A 75 -3.52 1.94 19.23
C ALA A 75 -4.55 2.39 18.21
N ILE A 76 -5.42 1.48 17.77
CA ILE A 76 -6.39 1.72 16.68
C ILE A 76 -7.78 1.18 17.04
N VAL A 77 -8.82 1.86 16.57
CA VAL A 77 -10.19 1.40 16.68
C VAL A 77 -10.42 0.14 15.84
N GLN A 78 -11.03 -0.88 16.43
CA GLN A 78 -11.23 -2.19 15.79
C GLN A 78 -11.99 -2.09 14.46
N ASP A 79 -12.93 -1.14 14.35
CA ASP A 79 -13.82 -1.04 13.19
C ASP A 79 -13.05 -0.74 11.90
N ASN A 80 -11.95 0.01 12.00
CA ASN A 80 -11.04 0.27 10.88
C ASN A 80 -10.22 -0.96 10.49
N ILE A 81 -9.87 -1.82 11.44
CA ILE A 81 -9.12 -3.07 11.18
C ILE A 81 -10.04 -4.14 10.58
N LEU A 82 -11.28 -4.19 11.05
CA LEU A 82 -12.29 -5.13 10.58
C LEU A 82 -12.95 -4.72 9.26
N CYS A 83 -12.72 -3.47 8.80
CA CYS A 83 -13.36 -2.89 7.61
C CYS A 83 -14.89 -3.01 7.64
N ASN A 84 -15.49 -2.86 8.82
CA ASN A 84 -16.94 -3.03 8.98
C ASN A 84 -17.69 -1.72 8.71
N GLY A 85 -19.02 -1.75 8.76
CA GLY A 85 -19.86 -0.57 8.48
C GLY A 85 -19.71 0.61 9.47
N GLN A 86 -18.97 0.42 10.57
CA GLN A 86 -18.65 1.46 11.55
C GLN A 86 -17.25 2.06 11.36
N ASP A 87 -16.50 1.63 10.35
CA ASP A 87 -15.19 2.22 10.01
C ASP A 87 -15.36 3.72 9.70
N PRO A 88 -14.73 4.63 10.47
CA PRO A 88 -14.82 6.07 10.25
C PRO A 88 -14.23 6.52 8.91
N TYR A 89 -13.44 5.68 8.24
CA TYR A 89 -12.85 5.96 6.93
C TYR A 89 -13.52 5.20 5.79
N HIS A 90 -14.60 4.47 6.07
CA HIS A 90 -15.40 3.76 5.06
C HIS A 90 -14.58 2.83 4.14
N GLY A 91 -13.56 2.14 4.68
CA GLY A 91 -12.67 1.25 3.95
C GLY A 91 -11.70 1.94 3.00
N GLN A 92 -11.63 3.28 3.02
CA GLN A 92 -10.75 4.05 2.12
C GLN A 92 -9.34 4.25 2.68
N SER A 93 -9.16 4.08 3.99
CA SER A 93 -7.86 4.27 4.65
C SER A 93 -7.67 3.30 5.81
N ASN A 94 -6.51 2.63 5.86
CA ASN A 94 -6.13 1.77 6.99
C ASN A 94 -5.22 2.55 7.96
N GLN A 95 -5.79 2.92 9.11
CA GLN A 95 -5.12 3.76 10.10
C GLN A 95 -4.08 3.00 10.91
N LEU A 96 -4.19 1.67 11.03
CA LEU A 96 -3.11 0.88 11.63
C LEU A 96 -1.81 1.02 10.85
N VAL A 97 -1.89 1.11 9.52
CA VAL A 97 -0.70 1.34 8.70
C VAL A 97 -0.09 2.72 8.95
N HIS A 98 -0.93 3.76 9.03
CA HIS A 98 -0.51 5.12 9.34
C HIS A 98 0.21 5.19 10.70
N GLU A 99 -0.49 4.79 11.76
CA GLU A 99 -0.01 4.97 13.13
C GLU A 99 1.14 4.03 13.47
N PHE A 100 1.21 2.86 12.83
CA PHE A 100 2.37 1.99 12.98
C PHE A 100 3.58 2.52 12.20
N ALA A 101 3.38 3.25 11.09
CA ALA A 101 4.48 3.90 10.39
C ALA A 101 5.18 4.95 11.27
N HIS A 102 4.42 5.76 12.02
CA HIS A 102 4.97 6.66 13.05
C HIS A 102 5.83 5.90 14.05
N THR A 103 5.33 4.77 14.55
CA THR A 103 6.06 3.91 15.49
C THR A 103 7.34 3.34 14.91
N VAL A 104 7.31 2.88 13.66
CA VAL A 104 8.50 2.40 12.93
C VAL A 104 9.54 3.52 12.79
N MET A 105 9.12 4.73 12.41
CA MET A 105 10.01 5.88 12.27
C MET A 105 10.65 6.26 13.62
N ARG A 106 9.86 6.31 14.70
CA ARG A 106 10.34 6.74 16.02
C ARG A 106 11.20 5.70 16.73
N HIS A 107 10.85 4.42 16.63
CA HIS A 107 11.42 3.36 17.46
C HIS A 107 12.12 2.25 16.68
N GLY A 108 11.85 2.09 15.39
CA GLY A 108 12.35 0.96 14.59
C GLY A 108 13.57 1.30 13.72
N VAL A 109 13.73 2.56 13.30
CA VAL A 109 14.78 2.96 12.36
C VAL A 109 15.85 3.86 13.00
N SER A 110 17.01 3.91 12.36
CA SER A 110 18.15 4.72 12.83
C SER A 110 17.89 6.23 12.66
N SER A 111 18.64 7.07 13.38
CA SER A 111 18.65 8.51 13.14
C SER A 111 19.06 8.88 11.72
N ALA A 112 19.95 8.11 11.08
CA ALA A 112 20.33 8.32 9.69
C ALA A 112 19.14 8.11 8.74
N THR A 113 18.35 7.06 8.97
CA THR A 113 17.12 6.79 8.20
C THR A 113 16.07 7.88 8.42
N ARG A 114 15.88 8.36 9.66
CA ARG A 114 14.98 9.50 9.94
C ARG A 114 15.42 10.77 9.21
N ASN A 115 16.72 11.03 9.13
CA ASN A 115 17.24 12.17 8.37
C ASN A 115 17.00 12.03 6.86
N GLN A 116 17.06 10.81 6.31
CA GLN A 116 16.71 10.54 4.92
C GLN A 116 15.21 10.80 4.65
N ILE A 117 14.32 10.39 5.57
CA ILE A 117 12.88 10.68 5.50
C ILE A 117 12.65 12.20 5.50
N LYS A 118 13.28 12.92 6.44
CA LYS A 118 13.20 14.39 6.51
C LYS A 118 13.72 15.07 5.24
N ALA A 119 14.82 14.58 4.67
CA ALA A 119 15.35 15.09 3.41
C ALA A 119 14.38 14.85 2.23
N ALA A 120 13.74 13.68 2.17
CA ALA A 120 12.72 13.37 1.17
C ALA A 120 11.49 14.29 1.30
N TYR A 121 11.02 14.54 2.53
CA TYR A 121 9.95 15.51 2.79
C TYR A 121 10.35 16.92 2.33
N ASN A 122 11.52 17.43 2.74
CA ASN A 122 12.00 18.75 2.34
C ASN A 122 12.10 18.88 0.82
N HIS A 123 12.55 17.82 0.14
CA HIS A 123 12.56 17.77 -1.32
C HIS A 123 11.14 17.86 -1.88
N ALA A 124 10.20 17.04 -1.40
CA ALA A 124 8.81 17.06 -1.85
C ALA A 124 8.14 18.43 -1.67
N VAL A 125 8.40 19.11 -0.57
CA VAL A 125 7.96 20.50 -0.33
C VAL A 125 8.60 21.46 -1.35
N SER A 126 9.93 21.45 -1.46
CA SER A 126 10.66 22.39 -2.32
C SER A 126 10.32 22.24 -3.81
N ALA A 127 10.14 21.00 -4.27
CA ALA A 127 9.82 20.66 -5.65
C ALA A 127 8.31 20.67 -5.92
N ARG A 128 7.46 20.92 -4.91
CA ARG A 128 5.99 20.90 -5.00
C ARG A 128 5.48 19.61 -5.65
N LEU A 129 6.02 18.48 -5.25
CA LEU A 129 5.64 17.18 -5.81
C LEU A 129 4.18 16.85 -5.52
N TRP A 130 3.69 17.27 -4.35
CA TRP A 130 2.34 17.04 -3.86
C TRP A 130 1.63 18.36 -3.61
N THR A 131 0.29 18.29 -3.57
CA THR A 131 -0.55 19.45 -3.26
C THR A 131 -0.16 20.00 -1.88
N PRO A 132 0.22 21.28 -1.76
CA PRO A 132 0.62 21.85 -0.48
C PRO A 132 -0.58 22.01 0.46
N GLY A 133 -0.34 22.00 1.77
CA GLY A 133 -1.36 22.22 2.80
C GLY A 133 -2.27 21.01 3.10
N VAL A 134 -2.11 19.90 2.37
CA VAL A 134 -2.76 18.62 2.71
C VAL A 134 -2.13 17.98 3.94
N TYR A 135 -2.81 16.98 4.50
CA TYR A 135 -2.39 16.30 5.74
C TYR A 135 -0.98 15.70 5.64
N ALA A 136 -0.70 14.98 4.56
CA ALA A 136 0.61 14.39 4.29
C ALA A 136 1.76 15.41 4.12
N MET A 137 1.44 16.70 3.96
CA MET A 137 2.41 17.78 3.78
C MET A 137 2.49 18.71 5.00
N GLN A 138 1.94 18.31 6.16
CA GLN A 138 2.03 19.09 7.40
C GLN A 138 3.44 19.05 8.02
N ASN A 139 4.08 17.87 8.02
CA ASN A 139 5.44 17.66 8.52
C ASN A 139 6.04 16.34 7.97
N GLU A 140 7.30 16.05 8.29
CA GLU A 140 8.00 14.84 7.83
C GLU A 140 7.44 13.53 8.37
N GLU A 141 6.78 13.54 9.53
CA GLU A 141 6.18 12.34 10.14
C GLU A 141 4.90 11.96 9.40
N GLU A 142 4.00 12.93 9.14
CA GLU A 142 2.77 12.69 8.36
C GLU A 142 3.08 12.33 6.91
N TYR A 143 4.11 12.96 6.32
CA TYR A 143 4.62 12.59 4.99
C TYR A 143 5.04 11.12 4.93
N TRP A 144 5.76 10.65 5.95
CA TRP A 144 6.18 9.27 6.05
C TRP A 144 5.00 8.31 6.26
N ALA A 145 4.05 8.67 7.13
CA ALA A 145 2.93 7.81 7.48
C ALA A 145 1.95 7.65 6.31
N GLU A 146 1.51 8.75 5.69
CA GLU A 146 0.66 8.74 4.51
C GLU A 146 1.37 8.08 3.32
N GLY A 147 2.66 8.38 3.11
CA GLY A 147 3.48 7.72 2.10
C GLY A 147 3.59 6.21 2.32
N THR A 148 3.64 5.74 3.58
CA THR A 148 3.65 4.32 3.93
C THR A 148 2.30 3.66 3.62
N GLN A 149 1.18 4.34 3.88
CA GLN A 149 -0.14 3.81 3.49
C GLN A 149 -0.30 3.74 1.98
N VAL A 150 0.21 4.72 1.24
CA VAL A 150 0.28 4.68 -0.23
C VAL A 150 1.13 3.50 -0.71
N PHE A 151 2.30 3.27 -0.10
CA PHE A 151 3.16 2.14 -0.42
C PHE A 151 2.46 0.77 -0.22
N PHE A 152 1.70 0.62 0.86
CA PHE A 152 0.90 -0.59 1.10
C PHE A 152 -0.43 -0.60 0.34
N ASN A 153 -0.73 0.44 -0.44
CA ASN A 153 -1.97 0.63 -1.18
C ASN A 153 -3.22 0.50 -0.29
N VAL A 154 -3.20 1.21 0.83
CA VAL A 154 -4.29 1.28 1.81
C VAL A 154 -4.66 2.72 2.16
N GLU A 155 -4.34 3.67 1.28
CA GLU A 155 -4.79 5.06 1.34
C GLU A 155 -5.40 5.48 0.00
N HIS A 156 -6.69 5.80 0.02
CA HIS A 156 -7.49 6.17 -1.15
C HIS A 156 -8.06 7.59 -1.05
N LEU A 157 -7.83 8.28 0.06
CA LEU A 157 -8.27 9.65 0.29
C LEU A 157 -7.26 10.64 -0.33
N SER A 158 -7.53 11.06 -1.57
CA SER A 158 -6.61 11.97 -2.27
C SER A 158 -6.47 13.35 -1.61
N TYR A 159 -7.43 13.75 -0.76
CA TYR A 159 -7.37 15.02 -0.04
C TYR A 159 -6.38 15.01 1.15
N THR A 160 -6.02 13.84 1.68
CA THR A 160 -4.98 13.74 2.73
C THR A 160 -3.59 13.67 2.11
N THR A 161 -3.46 12.95 0.99
CA THR A 161 -2.17 12.65 0.34
C THR A 161 -1.72 13.69 -0.69
N GLY A 162 -2.60 14.58 -1.16
CA GLY A 162 -2.25 15.61 -2.14
C GLY A 162 -1.76 15.06 -3.47
N GLY A 163 -2.20 13.86 -3.84
CA GLY A 163 -1.85 13.18 -5.09
C GLY A 163 -0.79 12.09 -4.95
N MET A 164 -0.19 11.85 -3.77
CA MET A 164 0.76 10.73 -3.61
C MET A 164 0.13 9.39 -3.98
N ASN A 165 -1.15 9.18 -3.62
CA ASN A 165 -1.91 7.97 -3.93
C ASN A 165 -2.35 7.86 -5.41
N THR A 166 -2.16 8.93 -6.19
CA THR A 166 -2.43 8.97 -7.65
C THR A 166 -1.17 8.74 -8.47
N LEU A 167 0.00 8.74 -7.83
CA LEU A 167 1.23 8.36 -8.48
C LEU A 167 1.14 6.92 -8.95
N LYS A 168 1.35 6.75 -10.25
CA LYS A 168 1.76 5.49 -10.86
C LYS A 168 3.23 5.18 -10.54
N CYS A 169 3.70 5.41 -9.32
CA CYS A 169 5.06 5.07 -8.90
C CYS A 169 5.07 3.68 -8.26
N ASP A 170 5.30 2.71 -9.13
CA ASP A 170 6.03 1.47 -8.93
C ASP A 170 6.91 1.42 -7.66
N ILE A 171 6.54 0.58 -6.69
CA ILE A 171 7.36 -0.47 -6.04
C ILE A 171 6.39 -1.37 -5.22
N LYS A 172 5.97 -2.46 -5.87
CA LYS A 172 5.58 -3.83 -5.43
C LYS A 172 5.14 -4.09 -3.98
N PHE A 173 4.14 -4.92 -3.73
CA PHE A 173 4.06 -6.33 -4.17
C PHE A 173 2.61 -6.75 -4.38
N SER A 174 2.25 -7.21 -5.58
CA SER A 174 0.97 -7.89 -5.86
C SER A 174 -0.24 -7.27 -5.15
N SER A 175 -0.51 -5.99 -5.40
CA SER A 175 -1.78 -5.40 -4.99
C SER A 175 -2.86 -5.84 -5.99
N PRO A 176 -4.02 -6.33 -5.53
CA PRO A 176 -5.18 -6.60 -6.39
C PRO A 176 -5.53 -5.40 -7.28
N ARG A 177 -5.25 -4.16 -6.87
CA ARG A 177 -5.60 -2.96 -7.66
C ARG A 177 -4.80 -2.78 -8.94
N VAL A 178 -3.53 -3.17 -8.97
CA VAL A 178 -2.67 -3.00 -10.15
C VAL A 178 -2.97 -4.09 -11.18
N GLN A 179 -3.17 -5.32 -10.72
CA GLN A 179 -3.65 -6.44 -11.55
C GLN A 179 -5.05 -6.14 -12.11
N PHE A 180 -5.94 -5.63 -11.27
CA PHE A 180 -7.29 -5.21 -11.66
C PHE A 180 -7.27 -4.07 -12.69
N ALA A 181 -6.39 -3.09 -12.55
CA ALA A 181 -6.26 -2.00 -13.54
C ALA A 181 -5.73 -2.51 -14.89
N ALA A 182 -4.73 -3.40 -14.90
CA ALA A 182 -4.23 -4.02 -16.11
C ALA A 182 -5.29 -4.88 -16.81
N TYR A 183 -6.00 -5.69 -16.02
CA TYR A 183 -7.11 -6.50 -16.51
C TYR A 183 -8.21 -5.63 -17.14
N ASN A 184 -8.68 -4.60 -16.44
CA ASN A 184 -9.71 -3.70 -16.98
C ASN A 184 -9.25 -2.98 -18.25
N HIS A 185 -7.98 -2.58 -18.31
CA HIS A 185 -7.41 -2.02 -19.54
C HIS A 185 -7.46 -3.05 -20.68
N ALA A 186 -6.98 -4.27 -20.46
CA ALA A 186 -6.99 -5.33 -21.46
C ALA A 186 -8.39 -5.70 -21.96
N VAL A 187 -9.38 -5.76 -21.05
CA VAL A 187 -10.79 -5.98 -21.39
C VAL A 187 -11.35 -4.82 -22.22
N SER A 188 -11.16 -3.58 -21.76
CA SER A 188 -11.71 -2.40 -22.44
C SER A 188 -11.10 -2.16 -23.82
N ALA A 189 -9.80 -2.40 -23.97
CA ALA A 189 -9.07 -2.27 -25.22
C ALA A 189 -9.14 -3.53 -26.10
N ARG A 190 -9.79 -4.60 -25.62
CA ARG A 190 -9.89 -5.90 -26.30
C ARG A 190 -8.54 -6.42 -26.80
N LEU A 191 -7.52 -6.32 -25.94
CA LEU A 191 -6.16 -6.73 -26.28
C LEU A 191 -6.06 -8.24 -26.53
N TRP A 192 -6.88 -9.02 -25.82
CA TRP A 192 -6.88 -10.48 -25.90
C TRP A 192 -8.26 -11.02 -26.22
N THR A 193 -8.31 -12.28 -26.67
CA THR A 193 -9.56 -12.96 -27.00
C THR A 193 -10.46 -13.05 -25.77
N PRO A 194 -11.69 -12.49 -25.79
CA PRO A 194 -12.59 -12.55 -24.63
C PRO A 194 -13.13 -13.97 -24.41
N GLY A 195 -13.59 -14.25 -23.18
CA GLY A 195 -14.25 -15.52 -22.83
C GLY A 195 -13.31 -16.72 -22.64
N VAL A 196 -12.01 -16.52 -22.75
CA VAL A 196 -10.98 -17.52 -22.39
C VAL A 196 -10.67 -17.50 -20.90
N TYR A 197 -9.93 -18.51 -20.42
CA TYR A 197 -9.57 -18.66 -19.00
C TYR A 197 -8.82 -17.44 -18.44
N ALA A 198 -7.80 -16.97 -19.14
CA ALA A 198 -7.03 -15.76 -18.78
C ALA A 198 -7.88 -14.48 -18.75
N MET A 199 -9.09 -14.48 -19.30
CA MET A 199 -9.95 -13.29 -19.34
C MET A 199 -11.16 -13.41 -18.39
N GLN A 200 -11.22 -14.43 -17.53
CA GLN A 200 -12.32 -14.64 -16.57
C GLN A 200 -12.34 -13.61 -15.44
N ASN A 201 -11.17 -13.29 -14.87
CA ASN A 201 -10.99 -12.28 -13.83
C ASN A 201 -9.53 -11.79 -13.81
N GLU A 202 -9.23 -10.84 -12.94
CA GLU A 202 -7.89 -10.24 -12.80
C GLU A 202 -6.82 -11.21 -12.26
N GLU A 203 -7.20 -12.20 -11.47
CA GLU A 203 -6.29 -13.19 -10.90
C GLU A 203 -5.80 -14.16 -11.96
N GLU A 204 -6.72 -14.70 -12.78
CA GLU A 204 -6.40 -15.61 -13.88
C GLU A 204 -5.64 -14.90 -15.00
N TYR A 205 -6.01 -13.65 -15.30
CA TYR A 205 -5.28 -12.80 -16.23
C TYR A 205 -3.81 -12.61 -15.82
N TRP A 206 -3.57 -12.37 -14.52
CA TRP A 206 -2.23 -12.26 -13.99
C TRP A 206 -1.47 -13.59 -13.98
N ALA A 207 -2.13 -14.68 -13.62
CA ALA A 207 -1.53 -16.02 -13.56
C ALA A 207 -1.08 -16.50 -14.94
N GLU A 208 -1.98 -16.47 -15.92
CA GLU A 208 -1.71 -16.88 -17.30
C GLU A 208 -0.67 -15.94 -17.94
N GLY A 209 -0.80 -14.62 -17.74
CA GLY A 209 0.19 -13.65 -18.19
C GLY A 209 1.59 -13.90 -17.62
N THR A 210 1.69 -14.37 -16.37
CA THR A 210 2.97 -14.77 -15.76
C THR A 210 3.56 -16.00 -16.43
N GLN A 211 2.76 -17.03 -16.70
CA GLN A 211 3.26 -18.23 -17.40
C GLN A 211 3.72 -17.90 -18.82
N VAL A 212 3.02 -17.00 -19.52
CA VAL A 212 3.44 -16.49 -20.82
C VAL A 212 4.75 -15.70 -20.73
N PHE A 213 4.90 -14.85 -19.72
CA PHE A 213 6.13 -14.06 -19.48
C PHE A 213 7.38 -14.92 -19.32
N PHE A 214 7.22 -16.09 -18.72
CA PHE A 214 8.28 -17.11 -18.60
C PHE A 214 8.28 -18.15 -19.72
N ASN A 215 7.43 -17.97 -20.75
CA ASN A 215 7.31 -18.86 -21.90
C ASN A 215 7.10 -20.33 -21.51
N VAL A 216 6.21 -20.57 -20.54
CA VAL A 216 5.85 -21.91 -20.04
C VAL A 216 4.38 -22.26 -20.23
N GLU A 217 3.62 -21.44 -20.94
CA GLU A 217 2.22 -21.72 -21.30
C GLU A 217 2.07 -21.92 -22.81
N HIS A 218 1.72 -23.14 -23.20
CA HIS A 218 1.55 -23.57 -24.59
C HIS A 218 0.10 -23.97 -24.92
N LEU A 219 -0.86 -23.46 -24.16
CA LEU A 219 -2.30 -23.62 -24.42
C LEU A 219 -2.89 -22.28 -24.87
N SER A 220 -2.92 -22.03 -26.19
CA SER A 220 -3.46 -20.75 -26.70
C SER A 220 -4.94 -20.52 -26.38
N TYR A 221 -5.72 -21.58 -26.09
CA TYR A 221 -7.12 -21.46 -25.72
C TYR A 221 -7.34 -20.96 -24.29
N THR A 222 -6.34 -21.03 -23.40
CA THR A 222 -6.43 -20.48 -22.03
C THR A 222 -6.01 -19.02 -22.02
N THR A 223 -4.95 -18.68 -22.77
CA THR A 223 -4.29 -17.36 -22.74
C THR A 223 -4.90 -16.31 -23.65
N GLY A 224 -5.80 -16.67 -24.58
CA GLY A 224 -6.46 -15.70 -25.47
C GLY A 224 -5.52 -14.99 -26.44
N GLY A 225 -4.39 -15.61 -26.76
CA GLY A 225 -3.39 -15.08 -27.70
C GLY A 225 -2.18 -14.42 -27.05
N MET A 226 -2.11 -14.35 -25.70
CA MET A 226 -0.92 -13.83 -25.02
C MET A 226 0.35 -14.60 -25.38
N ASN A 227 0.27 -15.89 -25.68
CA ASN A 227 1.42 -16.72 -26.04
C ASN A 227 1.69 -16.85 -27.54
N THR A 228 0.95 -16.15 -28.40
CA THR A 228 1.11 -16.22 -29.86
C THR A 228 1.70 -14.92 -30.41
N CYS A 229 3.04 -14.84 -30.46
CA CYS A 229 3.84 -13.67 -30.81
C CYS A 229 3.59 -13.13 -32.24
N ASN A 230 2.48 -12.41 -32.47
CA ASN A 230 1.99 -11.78 -33.73
C ASN A 230 1.96 -12.64 -35.01
N SER A 231 2.47 -13.87 -34.95
CA SER A 231 2.70 -14.77 -36.07
C SER A 231 1.64 -15.87 -36.14
N GLY A 232 0.68 -15.86 -35.21
CA GLY A 232 -0.27 -16.96 -34.99
C GLY A 232 0.39 -18.24 -34.44
N SER A 233 1.71 -18.23 -34.24
CA SER A 233 2.49 -19.33 -33.68
C SER A 233 2.94 -18.99 -32.25
N TYR A 234 3.20 -20.03 -31.45
CA TYR A 234 3.73 -19.86 -30.10
C TYR A 234 5.02 -19.06 -30.10
N CYS A 235 5.18 -18.20 -29.10
CA CYS A 235 6.44 -17.53 -28.84
C CYS A 235 7.57 -18.55 -28.66
N SER A 236 8.69 -18.31 -29.35
CA SER A 236 9.80 -19.26 -29.42
C SER A 236 10.73 -19.24 -28.21
N SER A 237 10.62 -18.22 -27.36
CA SER A 237 11.50 -18.00 -26.19
C SER A 237 10.87 -17.04 -25.19
N GLU A 238 11.40 -17.02 -23.96
CA GLU A 238 11.06 -15.99 -22.96
C GLU A 238 11.23 -14.57 -23.51
N GLN A 239 12.31 -14.33 -24.25
CA GLN A 239 12.57 -13.03 -24.85
C GLN A 239 11.47 -12.66 -25.87
N ALA A 240 11.04 -13.61 -26.69
CA ALA A 240 9.96 -13.40 -27.65
C ALA A 240 8.64 -13.11 -26.94
N SER A 241 8.26 -13.91 -25.93
CA SER A 241 7.03 -13.71 -25.17
C SER A 241 6.98 -12.36 -24.47
N ARG A 242 8.08 -11.97 -23.83
CA ARG A 242 8.19 -10.68 -23.14
C ARG A 242 8.17 -9.51 -24.11
N HIS A 243 8.84 -9.64 -25.26
CA HIS A 243 8.75 -8.63 -26.31
C HIS A 243 7.33 -8.48 -26.81
N TRP A 244 6.63 -9.59 -27.07
CA TRP A 244 5.25 -9.58 -27.52
C TRP A 244 4.30 -8.92 -26.51
N LEU A 245 4.38 -9.33 -25.23
CA LEU A 245 3.65 -8.66 -24.16
C LEU A 245 3.98 -7.17 -24.10
N GLY A 246 5.25 -6.78 -24.21
CA GLY A 246 5.68 -5.38 -24.19
C GLY A 246 5.15 -4.56 -25.38
N THR A 247 4.95 -5.18 -26.54
CA THR A 247 4.39 -4.52 -27.72
C THR A 247 2.86 -4.46 -27.73
N HIS A 248 2.19 -5.46 -27.16
CA HIS A 248 0.75 -5.66 -27.32
C HIS A 248 -0.05 -5.30 -26.06
N ASP A 249 0.52 -5.52 -24.87
CA ASP A 249 -0.07 -5.20 -23.57
C ASP A 249 1.00 -4.64 -22.63
N LEU A 250 1.39 -3.40 -22.91
CA LEU A 250 2.45 -2.69 -22.19
C LEU A 250 2.18 -2.61 -20.68
N THR A 251 0.91 -2.51 -20.28
CA THR A 251 0.52 -2.45 -18.87
C THR A 251 0.85 -3.77 -18.17
N LEU A 252 0.41 -4.90 -18.72
CA LEU A 252 0.73 -6.22 -18.19
C LEU A 252 2.25 -6.47 -18.17
N TYR A 253 2.93 -6.16 -19.27
CA TYR A 253 4.37 -6.29 -19.38
C TYR A 253 5.11 -5.51 -18.30
N ASN A 254 4.79 -4.23 -18.10
CA ASN A 254 5.46 -3.39 -17.11
C ASN A 254 5.27 -3.94 -15.70
N ILE A 255 4.08 -4.45 -15.37
CA ILE A 255 3.82 -5.02 -14.04
C ILE A 255 4.59 -6.33 -13.86
N LEU A 256 4.68 -7.18 -14.88
CA LEU A 256 5.46 -8.43 -14.82
C LEU A 256 6.97 -8.18 -14.77
N GLN A 257 7.47 -7.26 -15.59
CA GLN A 257 8.86 -6.77 -15.57
C GLN A 257 9.24 -6.19 -14.23
N LEU A 258 8.34 -5.37 -13.69
CA LEU A 258 8.44 -4.90 -12.34
C LEU A 258 8.51 -6.14 -11.46
N VAL A 259 7.41 -6.85 -11.19
CA VAL A 259 7.31 -7.94 -10.19
C VAL A 259 8.44 -8.95 -10.25
N TRP A 260 8.74 -9.50 -11.42
CA TRP A 260 9.66 -10.62 -11.57
C TRP A 260 11.11 -10.22 -11.78
N GLU A 261 11.38 -9.08 -12.43
CA GLU A 261 12.75 -8.69 -12.80
C GLU A 261 13.22 -7.39 -12.12
N ASN A 262 12.36 -6.75 -11.35
CA ASN A 262 12.65 -5.46 -10.71
C ASN A 262 13.14 -4.41 -11.72
N ASN A 263 12.59 -4.44 -12.94
CA ASN A 263 12.98 -3.57 -14.06
C ASN A 263 14.48 -3.64 -14.42
N GLN A 264 15.19 -4.73 -14.10
CA GLN A 264 16.61 -4.90 -14.44
C GLN A 264 16.85 -5.37 -15.88
N GLY A 265 15.80 -5.44 -16.69
CA GLY A 265 15.86 -5.93 -18.08
C GLY A 265 15.87 -7.45 -18.17
N PHE A 266 15.79 -7.97 -19.39
CA PHE A 266 15.63 -9.39 -19.66
C PHE A 266 16.77 -10.24 -19.06
N GLN A 267 16.41 -11.13 -18.14
CA GLN A 267 17.24 -12.25 -17.73
C GLN A 267 16.49 -13.57 -18.00
N PRO A 268 17.14 -14.57 -18.64
CA PRO A 268 16.55 -15.89 -18.80
C PRO A 268 16.24 -16.51 -17.43
N SER A 269 15.00 -16.93 -17.22
CA SER A 269 14.59 -17.50 -15.93
C SER A 269 15.14 -18.91 -15.71
N GLY A 270 15.38 -19.65 -16.79
CA GLY A 270 15.76 -21.06 -16.74
C GLY A 270 14.60 -22.00 -16.37
N ILE A 271 13.39 -21.48 -16.22
CA ILE A 271 12.17 -22.26 -15.98
C ILE A 271 11.84 -23.04 -17.25
N LYS A 272 11.60 -24.35 -17.10
CA LYS A 272 11.27 -25.24 -18.22
C LYS A 272 9.94 -25.92 -17.97
N VAL A 273 9.17 -26.11 -19.04
CA VAL A 273 8.06 -27.06 -19.04
C VAL A 273 8.65 -28.47 -19.01
N CYS A 274 8.14 -29.33 -18.14
CA CYS A 274 8.53 -30.74 -18.13
C CYS A 274 8.27 -31.35 -19.52
N GLN A 275 9.30 -31.92 -20.13
CA GLN A 275 9.12 -32.66 -21.37
C GLN A 275 8.28 -33.89 -21.08
N ARG A 276 7.26 -34.12 -21.92
CA ARG A 276 6.53 -35.39 -21.93
C ARG A 276 7.40 -36.50 -22.48
#